data_AF-B9VHQ3-F1
#
_entry.id   AF-B9VHQ3-F1
#
_cell.length_a   1.000
_cell.length_b   1.000
_cell.length_c   1.000
_cell.angle_alpha   90.00
_cell.angle_beta   90.00
_cell.angle_gamma   90.00
#
_symmetry.space_group_name_H-M   'P 1'
#
loop_
_entity.id
_entity.type
_entity.pdbx_description
1 polymer ?
#
loop_
_entity_poly.entity_id
_entity_poly.type
_entity_poly.pdbx_seq_one_letter_code
_entity_poly.pdbx_strand_id
1 'polypeptide(L)' 'GDAADDPAVWVNQRDASRSLILGTLKVSAPDGGLAVFGVDGKLRQLLKGPDRPNNVDLRP' A
#
# COMPACT_ATOMS: atom_id res chain seq x y z
N GLY A 1 3.67 13.59 -10.11
CA GLY A 1 3.49 12.59 -11.17
C GLY A 1 4.17 11.33 -10.70
N ASP A 2 3.44 10.23 -10.76
CA ASP A 2 3.79 8.83 -10.47
C ASP A 2 4.49 8.55 -9.14
N ALA A 3 3.71 8.66 -8.06
CA ALA A 3 4.08 8.12 -6.75
C ALA A 3 3.77 6.61 -6.62
N ALA A 4 3.06 6.02 -7.58
CA ALA A 4 2.57 4.64 -7.54
C ALA A 4 3.06 3.85 -8.76
N ASP A 5 4.23 3.22 -8.66
CA ASP A 5 4.74 2.32 -9.72
C ASP A 5 4.32 0.86 -9.50
N ASP A 6 4.43 0.36 -8.26
CA ASP A 6 4.35 -1.07 -7.97
C ASP A 6 3.43 -1.36 -6.76
N PRO A 7 2.10 -1.48 -6.96
CA PRO A 7 1.21 -1.92 -5.90
C PRO A 7 1.33 -3.43 -5.67
N ALA A 8 1.28 -3.85 -4.41
CA ALA A 8 1.12 -5.26 -4.03
C ALA A 8 -0.33 -5.54 -3.66
N VAL A 9 -0.87 -6.68 -4.09
CA VAL A 9 -2.24 -7.10 -3.76
C VAL A 9 -2.22 -8.27 -2.81
N TRP A 10 -2.76 -8.08 -1.62
CA TRP A 10 -3.03 -9.19 -0.70
C TRP A 10 -4.44 -9.73 -0.96
N VAL A 11 -4.52 -11.00 -1.36
CA VAL A 11 -5.80 -11.66 -1.65
C VAL A 11 -6.32 -12.36 -0.40
N ASN A 12 -7.52 -11.97 0.04
CA ASN A 12 -8.21 -12.71 1.09
C ASN A 12 -8.84 -13.97 0.48
N GLN A 13 -8.28 -15.14 0.80
CA GLN A 13 -8.72 -16.42 0.23
C GLN A 13 -10.15 -16.83 0.59
N ARG A 14 -10.72 -16.29 1.68
CA ARG A 14 -12.08 -16.63 2.12
C ARG A 14 -13.13 -15.71 1.50
N ASP A 15 -12.75 -14.50 1.14
CA ASP A 15 -13.67 -13.47 0.66
C ASP A 15 -12.88 -12.39 -0.10
N ALA A 16 -12.91 -12.48 -1.43
CA ALA A 16 -12.15 -11.58 -2.29
C ALA A 16 -12.52 -10.10 -2.11
N SER A 17 -13.73 -9.79 -1.65
CA SER A 17 -14.17 -8.40 -1.41
C SER A 17 -13.43 -7.73 -0.24
N ARG A 18 -12.78 -8.53 0.61
CA ARG A 18 -11.94 -8.07 1.73
C ARG A 18 -10.44 -8.08 1.42
N SER A 19 -10.07 -8.22 0.15
CA SER A 19 -8.66 -8.11 -0.29
C SER A 19 -8.15 -6.68 -0.13
N LEU A 20 -6.82 -6.53 -0.08
CA LEU A 20 -6.16 -5.25 0.17
C LEU A 20 -5.18 -4.92 -0.96
N ILE A 21 -5.08 -3.63 -1.26
CA ILE A 21 -4.09 -3.08 -2.19
C ILE A 21 -3.12 -2.26 -1.34
N LEU A 22 -1.84 -2.56 -1.45
CA LEU A 22 -0.76 -1.91 -0.71
C LEU A 22 0.10 -1.12 -1.67
N GLY A 23 0.41 0.13 -1.31
CA GLY A 23 1.29 1.00 -2.08
C GLY A 23 2.17 1.83 -1.17
N THR A 24 3.33 2.24 -1.68
CA THR A 24 4.28 3.11 -0.97
C THR A 24 4.04 4.58 -1.32
N LEU A 25 4.27 5.45 -0.35
CA LEU A 25 4.41 6.88 -0.58
C LEU A 25 5.89 7.17 -0.79
N LYS A 26 6.32 7.29 -2.04
CA LYS A 26 7.73 7.46 -2.45
C LYS A 26 8.26 8.89 -2.23
N VAL A 27 7.94 9.48 -1.09
CA VAL A 27 8.39 10.82 -0.69
C VAL A 27 9.22 10.72 0.59
N SER A 28 10.07 11.72 0.83
CA SER A 28 10.91 11.73 2.03
C SER A 28 10.08 11.74 3.32
N ALA A 29 10.67 11.21 4.39
CA ALA A 29 10.11 11.33 5.72
C ALA A 29 9.87 12.82 6.07
N PRO A 30 8.82 13.15 6.85
CA PRO A 30 7.93 12.23 7.55
C PRO A 30 6.72 11.77 6.73
N ASP A 31 6.57 12.23 5.48
CA ASP A 31 5.38 11.93 4.66
C ASP A 31 5.51 10.64 3.84
N GLY A 32 6.71 10.07 3.76
CA GLY A 32 6.93 8.73 3.25
C GLY A 32 6.23 7.66 4.10
N GLY A 33 5.83 6.56 3.45
CA GLY A 33 5.03 5.55 4.15
C GLY A 33 4.43 4.44 3.30
N LEU A 34 3.55 3.67 3.93
CA LEU A 34 2.78 2.58 3.34
C LEU A 34 1.29 2.91 3.47
N ALA A 35 0.60 2.97 2.34
CA ALA A 35 -0.84 3.14 2.26
C ALA A 35 -1.51 1.79 1.96
N VAL A 36 -2.60 1.51 2.69
CA VAL A 36 -3.41 0.29 2.54
C VAL A 36 -4.81 0.69 2.13
N PHE A 37 -5.26 0.16 1.00
CA PHE A 37 -6.59 0.40 0.44
C PHE A 37 -7.39 -0.89 0.40
N GLY A 38 -8.72 -0.78 0.49
CA GLY A 38 -9.61 -1.86 0.09
C GLY A 38 -9.76 -1.92 -1.43
N VAL A 39 -10.32 -3.02 -1.94
CA VAL A 39 -10.68 -3.15 -3.37
C VAL A 39 -11.74 -2.14 -3.84
N ASP A 40 -12.45 -1.50 -2.90
CA ASP A 40 -13.34 -0.37 -3.16
C ASP A 40 -12.60 0.98 -3.30
N GLY A 41 -11.27 0.97 -3.30
CA GLY A 41 -10.41 2.15 -3.42
C GLY A 41 -10.32 3.02 -2.17
N LYS A 42 -11.00 2.65 -1.07
CA LYS A 42 -10.98 3.44 0.17
C LYS A 42 -9.73 3.15 0.97
N LEU A 43 -9.10 4.21 1.49
CA LEU A 43 -7.99 4.10 2.42
C LEU A 43 -8.47 3.42 3.71
N ARG A 44 -7.76 2.36 4.11
CA ARG A 44 -7.98 1.62 5.37
C ARG A 44 -6.96 2.01 6.42
N GLN A 45 -5.71 2.20 5.99
CA GLN A 45 -4.61 2.55 6.89
C GLN A 45 -3.53 3.32 6.15
N LEU A 46 -2.89 4.24 6.86
CA LEU A 46 -1.66 4.90 6.43
C LEU A 46 -0.61 4.78 7.54
N LEU A 47 0.51 4.15 7.22
CA LEU A 47 1.68 4.02 8.09
C LEU A 47 2.76 4.98 7.59
N LYS A 48 2.95 6.09 8.29
CA LYS A 48 4.01 7.07 8.00
C LYS A 48 5.32 6.72 8.71
N GLY A 49 6.43 7.26 8.22
CA GLY A 49 7.73 7.18 8.90
C GLY A 49 8.90 6.69 8.03
N PRO A 50 8.72 5.69 7.15
CA PRO A 50 9.77 5.31 6.20
C PRO A 50 10.24 6.50 5.35
N ASP A 51 11.57 6.72 5.27
CA ASP A 51 12.14 7.76 4.40
C ASP A 51 12.19 7.27 2.96
N ARG A 52 11.30 7.82 2.13
CA ARG A 52 11.21 7.54 0.70
C ARG A 52 11.23 6.04 0.35
N PRO A 53 10.27 5.25 0.88
CA PRO A 53 10.14 3.84 0.50
C PRO A 53 9.88 3.73 -1.01
N ASN A 54 10.42 2.69 -1.64
CA ASN A 54 10.28 2.50 -3.08
C ASN A 54 9.21 1.45 -3.39
N ASN A 55 9.51 0.16 -3.23
CA ASN A 55 8.60 -0.92 -3.63
C ASN A 55 8.06 -1.68 -2.42
N VAL A 56 6.92 -2.34 -2.62
CA VAL A 56 6.31 -3.24 -1.64
C VAL A 56 6.04 -4.60 -2.30
N ASP A 57 6.26 -5.67 -1.55
CA ASP A 57 6.00 -7.06 -1.96
C ASP A 57 5.42 -7.84 -0.76
N LEU A 58 4.74 -8.94 -1.04
CA LEU A 58 4.06 -9.78 -0.05
C LEU A 58 4.60 -11.21 -0.07
N ARG A 59 4.57 -11.88 1.09
CA ARG A 59 4.88 -13.31 1.21
C ARG A 59 3.76 -14.05 1.94
N PRO A 60 3.52 -15.35 1.65
CA PRO A 60 2.49 -16.15 2.30
C PRO A 60 2.70 -16.29 3.81
#